data_AF-A0A2D2C570-F1
#
_entry.id   AF-A0A2D2C570-F1
#
_cell.length_a   1.000
_cell.length_b   1.000
_cell.length_c   1.000
_cell.angle_alpha   90.00
_cell.angle_beta   90.00
_cell.angle_gamma   90.00
#
_symmetry.space_group_name_H-M   'P 1'
#
loop_
_entity.id
_entity.type
_entity.pdbx_description
1 polymer ?
#
loop_
_entity_poly.entity_id
_entity_poly.type
_entity_poly.pdbx_seq_one_letter_code
_entity_poly.pdbx_strand_id
1 'polypeptide(L)'
;MELHYHNGILQFARDELTETRTAEPCWTILRDTKWLNVDRELKEAIEHADGQRQDAAFHAAKALESTIKIISDDEGWSTGRERGAANYIDNLVSQQNGRFLAPWEGDMLKAYFVHVRNPHGHGAGSLPAPTLTPHQTDWAIETAMAWIKNLVRRS
;
A
#
# COMPACT_ATOMS: atom_id res chain seq x y z
N MET A 1 -12.11 8.24 21.09
CA MET A 1 -11.36 8.16 19.83
C MET A 1 -10.19 9.10 19.98
N GLU A 2 -8.98 8.54 20.07
CA GLU A 2 -7.76 9.32 20.29
C GLU A 2 -7.28 9.92 18.97
N LEU A 3 -6.71 11.13 19.03
CA LEU A 3 -6.23 11.86 17.87
C LEU A 3 -4.70 11.76 17.81
N HIS A 4 -4.17 11.26 16.71
CA HIS A 4 -2.75 11.05 16.48
C HIS A 4 -2.25 11.99 15.38
N TYR A 5 -1.00 12.45 15.52
CA TYR A 5 -0.34 13.28 14.53
C TYR A 5 0.80 12.50 13.87
N HIS A 6 0.66 12.26 12.57
CA HIS A 6 1.62 11.49 11.78
C HIS A 6 2.07 12.29 10.57
N ASN A 7 3.37 12.59 10.50
CA ASN A 7 4.00 13.21 9.34
C ASN A 7 3.28 14.46 8.78
N GLY A 8 2.54 15.23 9.60
CA GLY A 8 1.78 16.40 9.12
C GLY A 8 0.28 16.21 8.98
N ILE A 9 -0.26 15.01 9.21
CA ILE A 9 -1.70 14.74 9.20
C ILE A 9 -2.22 14.39 10.60
N LEU A 10 -3.46 14.80 10.89
CA LEU A 10 -4.19 14.41 12.09
C LEU A 10 -5.14 13.26 11.74
N GLN A 11 -5.05 12.17 12.50
CA GLN A 11 -5.86 10.96 12.28
C GLN A 11 -6.51 10.51 13.58
N PHE A 12 -7.75 10.08 13.48
CA PHE A 12 -8.42 9.41 14.59
C PHE A 12 -8.02 7.94 14.63
N ALA A 13 -7.53 7.46 15.77
CA ALA A 13 -7.29 6.04 15.95
C ALA A 13 -8.62 5.28 15.96
N ARG A 14 -8.72 4.25 15.12
CA ARG A 14 -9.87 3.33 15.12
C ARG A 14 -9.88 2.44 16.35
N ASP A 15 -8.73 1.83 16.62
CA ASP A 15 -8.44 1.08 17.82
C ASP A 15 -6.95 1.20 18.16
N GLU A 16 -6.65 1.09 19.46
CA GLU A 16 -5.30 1.28 20.00
C GLU A 16 -4.30 0.22 19.49
N LEU A 17 -4.77 -1.00 19.21
CA LEU A 17 -3.89 -2.09 18.80
C LEU A 17 -3.43 -1.92 17.34
N THR A 18 -4.34 -1.54 16.45
CA THR A 18 -4.03 -1.22 15.05
C THR A 18 -3.14 -0.01 14.96
N GLU A 19 -3.41 1.02 15.77
CA GLU A 19 -2.59 2.23 15.83
C GLU A 19 -1.14 1.89 16.21
N THR A 20 -0.95 1.25 17.36
CA THR A 20 0.38 0.95 17.93
C THR A 20 1.16 -0.11 17.15
N ARG A 21 0.49 -1.09 16.52
CA ARG A 21 1.17 -2.19 15.82
C ARG A 21 1.31 -1.99 14.32
N THR A 22 0.52 -1.12 13.71
CA THR A 22 0.48 -0.94 12.26
C THR A 22 0.68 0.51 11.86
N ALA A 23 -0.21 1.42 12.27
CA ALA A 23 -0.20 2.79 11.75
C ALA A 23 1.07 3.55 12.15
N GLU A 24 1.33 3.67 13.45
CA GLU A 24 2.49 4.42 13.98
C GLU A 24 3.83 3.84 13.49
N PRO A 25 4.06 2.51 13.49
CA PRO A 25 5.26 1.93 12.90
C PRO A 25 5.42 2.21 11.40
N CYS A 26 4.33 2.20 10.64
CA CYS A 26 4.35 2.54 9.22
C CYS A 26 4.74 4.01 9.03
N TRP A 27 4.09 4.93 9.75
CA TRP A 27 4.42 6.36 9.64
C TRP A 27 5.86 6.67 10.05
N THR A 28 6.37 5.97 11.05
CA THR A 28 7.75 6.12 11.53
C THR A 28 8.77 5.80 10.45
N ILE A 29 8.62 4.69 9.72
CA ILE A 29 9.56 4.33 8.65
C ILE A 29 9.47 5.28 7.45
N LEU A 30 8.29 5.87 7.20
CA LEU A 30 8.05 6.76 6.06
C LEU A 30 8.60 8.18 6.25
N ARG A 31 9.22 8.48 7.39
CA ARG A 31 9.91 9.77 7.63
C ARG A 31 11.18 9.94 6.82
N ASP A 32 11.78 8.85 6.35
CA ASP A 32 12.93 8.93 5.46
C ASP A 32 12.51 9.50 4.09
N THR A 33 13.29 10.47 3.59
CA THR A 33 13.10 11.11 2.29
C THR A 33 12.95 10.13 1.12
N LYS A 34 13.55 8.93 1.20
CA LYS A 34 13.40 7.91 0.16
C LYS A 34 11.95 7.46 -0.02
N TRP A 35 11.13 7.56 1.04
CA TRP A 35 9.73 7.15 1.04
C TRP A 35 8.75 8.29 0.81
N LEU A 36 9.19 9.49 0.40
CA LEU A 36 8.34 10.67 0.27
C LEU A 36 7.10 10.44 -0.62
N ASN A 37 7.25 9.68 -1.72
CA ASN A 37 6.11 9.34 -2.58
C ASN A 37 5.10 8.43 -1.87
N VAL A 38 5.58 7.45 -1.11
CA VAL A 38 4.75 6.52 -0.33
C VAL A 38 4.00 7.26 0.78
N ASP A 39 4.69 8.14 1.49
CA ASP A 39 4.11 9.00 2.53
C ASP A 39 2.99 9.89 1.95
N ARG A 40 3.23 10.57 0.82
CA ARG A 40 2.22 11.38 0.14
C ARG A 40 1.01 10.54 -0.28
N GLU A 41 1.23 9.39 -0.90
CA GLU A 41 0.14 8.54 -1.40
C GLU A 41 -0.72 7.95 -0.28
N LEU A 42 -0.13 7.60 0.87
CA LEU A 42 -0.92 7.20 2.05
C LEU A 42 -1.71 8.38 2.61
N LYS A 43 -1.13 9.58 2.68
CA LYS A 43 -1.87 10.77 3.13
C LYS A 43 -3.07 11.06 2.24
N GLU A 44 -2.89 10.99 0.92
CA GLU A 44 -3.99 11.11 -0.05
C GLU A 44 -5.07 10.04 0.21
N ALA A 45 -4.67 8.79 0.49
CA ALA A 45 -5.60 7.71 0.79
C ALA A 45 -6.48 8.00 2.01
N ILE A 46 -5.89 8.51 3.09
CA ILE A 46 -6.63 8.85 4.32
C ILE A 46 -7.50 10.09 4.11
N GLU A 47 -6.98 11.15 3.51
CA GLU A 47 -7.77 12.36 3.21
C GLU A 47 -9.00 12.01 2.37
N HIS A 48 -8.83 11.13 1.39
CA HIS A 48 -9.93 10.66 0.56
C HIS A 48 -10.92 9.78 1.33
N ALA A 49 -10.45 8.94 2.26
CA ALA A 49 -11.33 8.14 3.11
C ALA A 49 -12.18 9.01 4.03
N ASP A 50 -11.56 10.01 4.69
CA ASP A 50 -12.25 10.97 5.55
C ASP A 50 -13.28 11.80 4.76
N GLY A 51 -12.95 12.15 3.51
CA GLY A 51 -13.85 12.78 2.55
C GLY A 51 -14.85 11.85 1.86
N GLN A 52 -14.89 10.56 2.23
CA GLN A 52 -15.75 9.52 1.64
C GLN A 52 -15.64 9.41 0.11
N ARG A 53 -14.46 9.65 -0.43
CA ARG A 53 -14.16 9.53 -1.85
C ARG A 53 -13.89 8.07 -2.22
N GLN A 54 -14.38 7.67 -3.39
CA GLN A 54 -14.36 6.27 -3.86
C GLN A 54 -12.95 5.77 -4.25
N ASP A 55 -11.98 6.66 -4.40
CA ASP A 55 -10.60 6.38 -4.82
C ASP A 55 -9.62 6.23 -3.65
N ALA A 56 -10.05 6.34 -2.39
CA ALA A 56 -9.18 6.23 -1.20
C ALA A 56 -8.33 4.94 -1.19
N ALA A 57 -8.96 3.78 -1.41
CA ALA A 57 -8.26 2.49 -1.45
C ALA A 57 -7.28 2.38 -2.64
N PHE A 58 -7.53 3.09 -3.73
CA PHE A 58 -6.61 3.17 -4.86
C PHE A 58 -5.32 3.90 -4.49
N HIS A 59 -5.40 5.00 -3.75
CA HIS A 59 -4.22 5.71 -3.26
C HIS A 59 -3.40 4.87 -2.26
N ALA A 60 -4.06 4.10 -1.38
CA ALA A 60 -3.36 3.16 -0.50
C ALA A 60 -2.63 2.06 -1.29
N ALA A 61 -3.27 1.50 -2.32
CA ALA A 61 -2.63 0.52 -3.17
C ALA A 61 -1.47 1.12 -3.99
N LYS A 62 -1.57 2.38 -4.42
CA LYS A 62 -0.45 3.10 -5.04
C LYS A 62 0.74 3.21 -4.10
N ALA A 63 0.53 3.61 -2.85
CA ALA A 63 1.60 3.68 -1.86
C ALA A 63 2.33 2.34 -1.68
N LEU A 64 1.57 1.24 -1.62
CA LEU A 64 2.13 -0.11 -1.57
C LEU A 64 2.91 -0.47 -2.85
N GLU A 65 2.39 -0.12 -4.03
CA GLU A 65 3.10 -0.33 -5.30
C GLU A 65 4.40 0.47 -5.37
N SER A 66 4.38 1.75 -4.96
CA SER A 66 5.57 2.60 -4.86
C SER A 66 6.61 2.01 -3.91
N THR A 67 6.17 1.46 -2.77
CA THR A 67 7.06 0.77 -1.83
C THR A 67 7.77 -0.42 -2.46
N ILE A 68 7.01 -1.29 -3.14
CA ILE A 68 7.56 -2.47 -3.83
C ILE A 68 8.54 -2.06 -4.93
N LYS A 69 8.25 -1.00 -5.68
CA LYS A 69 9.13 -0.48 -6.74
C LYS A 69 10.43 0.06 -6.17
N ILE A 70 10.38 0.90 -5.13
CA ILE A 70 11.58 1.44 -4.48
C ILE A 70 12.48 0.31 -3.98
N ILE A 71 11.93 -0.70 -3.31
CA ILE A 71 12.72 -1.87 -2.86
C ILE A 71 13.34 -2.61 -4.05
N SER A 72 12.57 -2.82 -5.12
CA SER A 72 13.10 -3.48 -6.33
C SER A 72 14.23 -2.69 -6.98
N ASP A 73 14.16 -1.36 -6.95
CA ASP A 73 15.18 -0.47 -7.50
C ASP A 73 16.43 -0.42 -6.61
N ASP A 74 16.27 -0.29 -5.28
CA ASP A 74 17.38 -0.29 -4.30
C ASP A 74 18.20 -1.59 -4.39
N GLU A 75 17.53 -2.73 -4.61
CA GLU A 75 18.15 -4.05 -4.72
C GLU A 75 18.61 -4.41 -6.16
N GLY A 76 18.34 -3.54 -7.14
CA GLY A 76 18.69 -3.78 -8.54
C GLY A 76 17.94 -4.94 -9.21
N TRP A 77 16.73 -5.26 -8.73
CA TRP A 77 15.88 -6.33 -9.28
C TRP A 77 14.98 -5.87 -10.43
N SER A 78 14.81 -4.56 -10.60
CA SER A 78 14.05 -3.97 -11.70
C SER A 78 14.74 -4.20 -13.05
N THR A 79 13.99 -4.68 -14.03
CA THR A 79 14.48 -5.00 -15.38
C THR A 79 14.11 -3.95 -16.43
N GLY A 80 13.23 -3.01 -16.09
CA GLY A 80 12.65 -2.02 -17.01
C GLY A 80 11.60 -2.60 -17.96
N ARG A 81 11.19 -3.86 -17.78
CA ARG A 81 10.20 -4.56 -18.61
C ARG A 81 8.91 -4.89 -17.85
N GLU A 82 8.83 -4.48 -16.60
CA GLU A 82 7.68 -4.66 -15.72
C GLU A 82 6.48 -3.87 -16.25
N ARG A 83 5.32 -4.52 -16.34
CA ARG A 83 4.08 -3.92 -16.88
C ARG A 83 3.08 -3.51 -15.81
N GLY A 84 3.42 -3.74 -14.55
CA GLY A 84 2.57 -3.43 -13.40
C GLY A 84 3.07 -4.10 -12.11
N ALA A 85 2.36 -3.86 -11.01
CA ALA A 85 2.74 -4.33 -9.68
C ALA A 85 3.02 -5.84 -9.59
N ALA A 86 2.27 -6.66 -10.33
CA ALA A 86 2.46 -8.11 -10.35
C ALA A 86 3.88 -8.53 -10.77
N ASN A 87 4.49 -7.83 -11.75
CA ASN A 87 5.85 -8.15 -12.20
C ASN A 87 6.90 -7.74 -11.17
N TYR A 88 6.71 -6.62 -10.48
CA TYR A 88 7.59 -6.26 -9.37
C TYR A 88 7.46 -7.27 -8.22
N ILE A 89 6.25 -7.77 -7.93
CA ILE A 89 6.05 -8.84 -6.94
C ILE A 89 6.75 -10.14 -7.38
N ASP A 90 6.73 -10.47 -8.68
CA ASP A 90 7.49 -11.61 -9.22
C ASP A 90 9.00 -11.47 -8.94
N ASN A 91 9.54 -10.25 -9.05
CA ASN A 91 10.94 -9.96 -8.72
C ASN A 91 11.23 -10.22 -7.23
N LEU A 92 10.36 -9.77 -6.31
CA LEU A 92 10.49 -10.02 -4.86
C LEU A 92 10.38 -11.52 -4.52
N VAL A 93 9.55 -12.27 -5.24
CA VAL A 93 9.39 -13.71 -5.05
C VAL A 93 10.53 -14.48 -5.71
N SER A 94 11.29 -13.92 -6.65
CA SER A 94 12.29 -14.65 -7.42
C SER A 94 13.33 -15.35 -6.54
N GLN A 95 13.59 -16.62 -6.84
CA GLN A 95 14.65 -17.39 -6.20
C GLN A 95 16.05 -16.82 -6.50
N GLN A 96 16.20 -16.20 -7.67
CA GLN A 96 17.45 -15.56 -8.11
C GLN A 96 17.72 -14.28 -7.31
N ASN A 97 16.67 -13.63 -6.82
CA ASN A 97 16.74 -12.40 -6.02
C ASN A 97 16.71 -12.70 -4.51
N GLY A 98 17.19 -13.89 -4.11
CA GLY A 98 17.28 -14.26 -2.70
C GLY A 98 15.97 -14.65 -2.02
N ARG A 99 14.85 -14.77 -2.77
CA ARG A 99 13.53 -15.13 -2.23
C ARG A 99 13.09 -14.16 -1.12
N PHE A 100 13.12 -12.86 -1.40
CA PHE A 100 12.71 -11.83 -0.45
C PHE A 100 11.29 -12.05 0.09
N LEU A 101 10.38 -12.52 -0.76
CA LEU A 101 9.05 -13.03 -0.37
C LEU A 101 8.92 -14.53 -0.64
N ALA A 102 8.24 -15.23 0.27
CA ALA A 102 7.74 -16.57 -0.02
C ALA A 102 6.65 -16.52 -1.11
N PRO A 103 6.46 -17.60 -1.90
CA PRO A 103 5.46 -17.61 -2.98
C PRO A 103 4.05 -17.21 -2.52
N TRP A 104 3.61 -17.71 -1.36
CA TRP A 104 2.28 -17.40 -0.82
C TRP A 104 2.12 -15.93 -0.40
N GLU A 105 3.20 -15.27 0.06
CA GLU A 105 3.18 -13.82 0.35
C GLU A 105 2.97 -13.03 -0.94
N GLY A 106 3.65 -13.45 -2.02
CA GLY A 106 3.47 -12.87 -3.35
C GLY A 106 2.06 -13.06 -3.91
N ASP A 107 1.46 -14.24 -3.71
CA ASP A 107 0.09 -14.52 -4.14
C ASP A 107 -0.92 -13.63 -3.41
N MET A 108 -0.75 -13.42 -2.10
CA MET A 108 -1.59 -12.51 -1.31
C MET A 108 -1.46 -11.06 -1.78
N LEU A 109 -0.23 -10.59 -2.04
CA LEU A 109 -0.01 -9.23 -2.56
C LEU A 109 -0.64 -9.05 -3.94
N LYS A 110 -0.47 -10.01 -4.86
CA LYS A 110 -1.10 -9.96 -6.18
C LYS A 110 -2.62 -9.92 -6.08
N ALA A 111 -3.21 -10.76 -5.22
CA ALA A 111 -4.65 -10.76 -4.99
C ALA A 111 -5.15 -9.40 -4.47
N TYR A 112 -4.42 -8.77 -3.55
CA TYR A 112 -4.73 -7.42 -3.08
C TYR A 112 -4.77 -6.43 -4.26
N PHE A 113 -3.76 -6.40 -5.13
CA PHE A 113 -3.77 -5.51 -6.30
C PHE A 113 -4.91 -5.80 -7.29
N VAL A 114 -5.22 -7.08 -7.52
CA VAL A 114 -6.32 -7.48 -8.40
C VAL A 114 -7.68 -6.99 -7.89
N HIS A 115 -7.92 -7.06 -6.58
CA HIS A 115 -9.23 -6.76 -6.00
C HIS A 115 -9.39 -5.34 -5.47
N VAL A 116 -8.30 -4.66 -5.11
CA VAL A 116 -8.33 -3.31 -4.54
C VAL A 116 -7.91 -2.26 -5.56
N ARG A 117 -6.78 -2.45 -6.26
CA ARG A 117 -6.23 -1.44 -7.19
C ARG A 117 -6.92 -1.47 -8.54
N ASN A 118 -6.90 -2.60 -9.22
CA ASN A 118 -7.32 -2.70 -10.63
C ASN A 118 -8.76 -2.23 -10.90
N PRO A 119 -9.75 -2.50 -10.02
CA PRO A 119 -11.12 -2.06 -10.24
C PRO A 119 -11.26 -0.52 -10.27
N HIS A 120 -10.38 0.20 -9.58
CA HIS A 120 -10.36 1.67 -9.52
C HIS A 120 -9.36 2.30 -10.51
N GLY A 121 -8.41 1.51 -11.04
CA GLY A 121 -7.38 1.97 -11.98
C GLY A 121 -7.80 1.91 -13.46
N HIS A 122 -8.95 1.30 -13.77
CA HIS A 122 -9.50 1.18 -15.12
C HIS A 122 -10.89 1.82 -15.20
N GLY A 123 -11.24 2.38 -16.36
CA GLY A 123 -12.58 2.92 -16.58
C GLY A 123 -13.64 1.82 -16.51
N ALA A 124 -14.78 2.11 -15.87
CA ALA A 124 -15.85 1.14 -15.64
C ALA A 124 -16.59 0.68 -16.91
N GLY A 125 -16.37 1.36 -18.04
CA GLY A 125 -17.05 1.06 -19.31
C GLY A 125 -18.57 1.21 -19.15
N SER A 126 -19.31 0.15 -19.47
CA SER A 126 -20.78 0.09 -19.33
C SER A 126 -21.26 -0.44 -17.97
N LEU A 127 -20.35 -0.81 -17.07
CA LEU A 127 -20.67 -1.32 -15.74
C LEU A 127 -20.61 -0.20 -14.69
N PRO A 128 -21.29 -0.34 -13.54
CA PRO A 128 -21.08 0.57 -12.42
C PRO A 128 -19.64 0.48 -11.94
N ALA A 129 -19.08 1.62 -11.52
CA ALA A 129 -17.77 1.63 -10.88
C ALA A 129 -17.80 0.70 -9.66
N PRO A 130 -16.85 -0.24 -9.54
CA PRO A 130 -16.75 -1.07 -8.36
C PRO A 130 -16.43 -0.16 -7.17
N THR A 131 -17.27 -0.23 -6.12
CA THR A 131 -17.11 0.59 -4.92
C THR A 131 -16.86 -0.31 -3.72
N LEU A 132 -15.83 0.00 -2.95
CA LEU A 132 -15.66 -0.57 -1.62
C LEU A 132 -16.59 0.12 -0.63
N THR A 133 -17.08 -0.62 0.37
CA THR A 133 -17.72 -0.01 1.53
C THR A 133 -16.71 0.80 2.34
N PRO A 134 -17.14 1.70 3.25
CA PRO A 134 -16.22 2.38 4.15
C PRO A 134 -15.33 1.39 4.93
N HIS A 135 -15.91 0.32 5.48
CA HIS A 135 -15.16 -0.72 6.16
C HIS A 135 -14.13 -1.44 5.25
N GLN A 136 -14.46 -1.68 3.98
CA GLN A 136 -13.52 -2.29 3.04
C GLN A 136 -12.40 -1.33 2.63
N THR A 137 -12.71 -0.04 2.52
CA THR A 137 -11.71 1.03 2.26
C THR A 137 -10.74 1.13 3.43
N ASP A 138 -11.28 1.15 4.63
CA ASP A 138 -10.57 1.17 5.90
C ASP A 138 -9.62 -0.01 6.04
N TRP A 139 -10.14 -1.22 5.79
CA TRP A 139 -9.36 -2.46 5.74
C TRP A 139 -8.26 -2.42 4.67
N ALA A 140 -8.55 -1.86 3.48
CA ALA A 140 -7.59 -1.79 2.40
C ALA A 140 -6.41 -0.87 2.75
N ILE A 141 -6.67 0.27 3.40
CA ILE A 141 -5.64 1.20 3.90
C ILE A 141 -4.78 0.52 4.96
N GLU A 142 -5.39 -0.08 5.98
CA GLU A 142 -4.66 -0.78 7.05
C GLU A 142 -3.80 -1.93 6.52
N THR A 143 -4.34 -2.70 5.57
CA THR A 143 -3.62 -3.80 4.92
C THR A 143 -2.42 -3.28 4.13
N ALA A 144 -2.57 -2.17 3.39
CA ALA A 144 -1.45 -1.54 2.70
C ALA A 144 -0.39 -1.06 3.69
N MET A 145 -0.77 -0.36 4.76
CA MET A 145 0.17 0.10 5.80
C MET A 145 0.92 -1.06 6.46
N ALA A 146 0.23 -2.17 6.74
CA ALA A 146 0.85 -3.37 7.30
C ALA A 146 1.87 -3.99 6.34
N TRP A 147 1.55 -4.11 5.04
CA TRP A 147 2.50 -4.58 4.03
C TRP A 147 3.69 -3.64 3.88
N ILE A 148 3.46 -2.33 3.75
CA ILE A 148 4.52 -1.31 3.64
C ILE A 148 5.48 -1.43 4.83
N LYS A 149 4.96 -1.42 6.05
CA LYS A 149 5.74 -1.63 7.28
C LYS A 149 6.61 -2.89 7.23
N ASN A 150 6.05 -4.02 6.82
CA ASN A 150 6.76 -5.30 6.83
C ASN A 150 7.78 -5.42 5.70
N LEU A 151 7.48 -4.89 4.50
CA LEU A 151 8.40 -4.88 3.37
C LEU A 151 9.62 -4.01 3.67
N VAL A 152 9.39 -2.78 4.14
CA VAL A 152 10.47 -1.82 4.45
C VAL A 152 11.35 -2.30 5.62
N ARG A 153 10.79 -3.03 6.59
CA ARG A 153 11.60 -3.63 7.67
C ARG A 153 12.47 -4.80 7.22
N ARG A 154 12.13 -5.41 6.08
CA ARG A 154 12.86 -6.56 5.52
C ARG A 154 13.93 -6.11 4.50
N SER A 155 13.74 -4.95 3.87
CA SER A 155 14.69 -4.31 2.95
C SER A 155 15.81 -3.58 3.67
#